data_AF-A0A916GAH7-F1
#
_entry.id   AF-A0A916GAH7-F1
#
_cell.length_a   1.000
_cell.length_b   1.000
_cell.length_c   1.000
_cell.angle_alpha   90.00
_cell.angle_beta   90.00
_cell.angle_gamma   90.00
#
_symmetry.space_group_name_H-M   'P 1'
#
loop_
_entity.id
_entity.type
_entity.pdbx_description
1 polymer ?
#
loop_
_entity_poly.entity_id
_entity_poly.type
_entity_poly.pdbx_seq_one_letter_code
_entity_poly.pdbx_strand_id
1 'polypeptide(L)' 'MSSDSPSIKVSKQLPALLDMVEEQVTHLAGSKQAITIIVWTDLRANYISNARREDVIRALKEMLEAWERNMPDIPAHHVN' A
#
# COMPACT_ATOMS: atom_id res chain seq x y z
N MET A 1 -8.02 -17.51 26.20
CA MET A 1 -8.23 -16.37 25.27
C MET A 1 -7.37 -16.63 24.06
N SER A 2 -7.96 -16.80 22.87
CA SER A 2 -7.16 -16.95 21.65
C SER A 2 -6.38 -15.66 21.43
N SER A 3 -5.04 -15.72 21.43
CA SER A 3 -4.24 -14.58 20.98
C SER A 3 -4.53 -14.40 19.50
N ASP A 4 -5.09 -13.25 19.10
CA ASP A 4 -5.31 -12.92 17.70
C ASP A 4 -4.07 -13.26 16.85
N SER A 5 -4.27 -13.90 15.69
CA SER A 5 -3.19 -14.19 14.76
C SER A 5 -2.51 -12.89 14.31
N PRO A 6 -1.22 -12.92 13.91
CA PRO A 6 -0.54 -11.76 13.34
C PRO A 6 -1.37 -11.09 12.23
N SER A 7 -1.99 -11.90 11.35
CA SER A 7 -2.92 -11.41 10.32
C SER A 7 -4.06 -10.55 10.90
N ILE A 8 -4.75 -11.01 11.95
CA ILE A 8 -5.87 -10.27 12.58
C ILE A 8 -5.38 -8.97 13.22
N LYS A 9 -4.24 -9.03 13.94
CA LYS A 9 -3.66 -7.85 14.61
C LYS A 9 -3.30 -6.76 13.60
N VAL A 10 -2.64 -7.13 12.51
CA VAL A 10 -2.28 -6.20 11.42
C VAL A 10 -3.53 -5.64 10.77
N SER A 11 -4.49 -6.51 10.39
CA SER A 11 -5.74 -6.09 9.74
C SER A 11 -6.49 -5.02 10.54
N LYS A 12 -6.55 -5.15 11.87
CA LYS A 12 -7.17 -4.17 12.77
C LYS A 12 -6.49 -2.81 12.79
N GLN A 13 -5.18 -2.75 12.54
CA GLN A 13 -4.39 -1.51 12.59
C GLN A 13 -4.27 -0.82 11.22
N LEU A 14 -4.54 -1.52 10.13
CA LEU A 14 -4.42 -0.99 8.78
C LEU A 14 -5.18 0.34 8.53
N PRO A 15 -6.42 0.56 9.04
CA PRO A 15 -7.10 1.84 8.89
C PRO A 15 -6.31 3.02 9.47
N ALA A 16 -5.85 2.90 10.73
CA ALA A 16 -5.07 3.95 11.38
C ALA A 16 -3.72 4.20 10.68
N LEU A 17 -3.08 3.15 10.17
CA LEU A 17 -1.86 3.27 9.37
C LEU A 17 -2.12 3.98 8.03
N LEU A 18 -3.23 3.68 7.37
CA LEU A 18 -3.61 4.34 6.12
C LEU A 18 -3.87 5.83 6.34
N ASP A 19 -4.61 6.19 7.38
CA ASP A 19 -4.88 7.60 7.71
C ASP A 19 -3.58 8.37 7.95
N MET A 20 -2.65 7.77 8.71
CA MET A 20 -1.37 8.38 9.03
C MET A 20 -0.49 8.55 7.77
N VAL A 21 -0.46 7.55 6.87
CA VAL A 21 0.30 7.64 5.61
C VAL A 21 -0.35 8.62 4.65
N GLU A 22 -1.68 8.65 4.56
CA GLU A 22 -2.42 9.57 3.70
C GLU A 22 -2.18 11.03 4.08
N GLU A 23 -2.16 11.36 5.37
CA GLU A 23 -1.83 12.70 5.85
C GLU A 23 -0.42 13.11 5.39
N GLN A 24 0.58 12.27 5.63
CA GLN A 24 1.99 12.57 5.31
C GLN A 24 2.21 12.71 3.81
N VAL A 25 1.67 11.79 3.01
CA VAL A 25 1.80 11.83 1.55
C VAL A 25 1.05 13.03 0.96
N THR A 26 -0.14 13.34 1.47
CA THR A 26 -0.91 14.51 1.01
C THR A 26 -0.15 15.82 1.30
N HIS A 27 0.45 15.92 2.49
CA HIS A 27 1.28 17.07 2.86
C HIS A 27 2.49 17.22 1.92
N LEU A 28 3.19 16.13 1.62
CA LEU A 28 4.36 16.14 0.72
C LEU A 28 3.99 16.45 -0.74
N ALA A 29 2.93 15.83 -1.25
CA ALA A 29 2.52 15.95 -2.65
C ALA A 29 1.67 17.21 -2.95
N GLY A 30 1.25 17.94 -1.91
CA GLY A 30 0.32 19.07 -2.02
C GLY A 30 -1.10 18.69 -2.50
N SER A 31 -1.39 17.40 -2.60
CA SER A 31 -2.66 16.86 -3.09
C SER A 31 -2.84 15.40 -2.67
N LYS A 32 -4.09 14.98 -2.52
CA LYS A 32 -4.43 13.61 -2.12
C LYS A 32 -3.99 12.61 -3.19
N GLN A 33 -3.23 11.60 -2.76
CA GLN A 33 -2.78 10.50 -3.61
C GLN A 33 -3.58 9.23 -3.34
N ALA A 34 -3.65 8.36 -4.37
CA ALA A 34 -4.13 7.00 -4.20
C ALA A 34 -3.06 6.18 -3.47
N ILE A 35 -3.43 5.54 -2.37
CA ILE A 35 -2.51 4.81 -1.48
C ILE A 35 -3.09 3.43 -1.22
N THR A 36 -2.25 2.41 -1.38
CA THR A 36 -2.56 1.03 -1.02
C THR A 36 -1.44 0.50 -0.13
N ILE A 37 -1.79 0.03 1.06
CA ILE A 37 -0.85 -0.63 1.98
C ILE A 37 -1.09 -2.13 1.87
N ILE A 38 -0.04 -2.89 1.57
CA ILE A 38 -0.05 -4.35 1.52
C ILE A 38 0.95 -4.86 2.55
N VAL A 39 0.51 -5.77 3.42
CA VAL A 39 1.35 -6.40 4.44
C VAL A 39 1.21 -7.92 4.34
N TRP A 40 2.33 -8.60 4.11
CA TRP A 40 2.39 -10.05 4.05
C TRP A 40 2.50 -10.62 5.47
N THR A 41 1.56 -11.50 5.82
CA THR A 41 1.51 -12.19 7.12
C THR A 41 1.38 -13.70 6.92
N ASP A 42 1.22 -14.42 8.03
CA ASP A 42 1.21 -15.89 8.13
C ASP A 42 0.16 -16.63 7.28
N LEU A 43 -0.96 -15.99 6.94
CA LEU A 43 -2.05 -16.63 6.19
C LEU A 43 -2.19 -16.11 4.76
N ARG A 44 -2.44 -14.81 4.63
CA ARG A 44 -2.67 -14.09 3.37
C ARG A 44 -2.20 -12.65 3.54
N ALA A 45 -1.95 -11.96 2.43
CA ALA A 45 -1.71 -10.53 2.47
C ALA A 45 -2.91 -9.80 3.09
N ASN A 46 -2.66 -8.94 4.06
CA ASN A 46 -3.62 -7.94 4.53
C ASN A 46 -3.41 -6.69 3.68
N TYR A 47 -4.50 -6.05 3.27
CA TYR A 47 -4.39 -4.81 2.53
C TYR A 47 -5.52 -3.86 2.87
N ILE A 48 -5.24 -2.58 2.66
CA ILE A 48 -6.23 -1.50 2.68
C ILE A 48 -5.85 -0.48 1.60
N SER A 49 -6.84 0.20 1.05
CA SER A 49 -6.63 1.26 0.06
C SER A 49 -7.66 2.37 0.25
N ASN A 50 -7.26 3.61 -0.02
CA ASN A 50 -8.18 4.74 -0.14
C ASN A 50 -8.75 4.92 -1.56
N ALA A 51 -8.37 4.04 -2.50
CA ALA A 51 -8.83 4.04 -3.88
C ALA A 51 -9.89 2.96 -4.13
N ARG A 52 -10.58 3.06 -5.27
CA ARG A 52 -11.52 2.02 -5.71
C ARG A 52 -10.75 0.75 -6.06
N ARG A 53 -11.36 -0.39 -5.74
CA ARG A 53 -10.73 -1.71 -5.95
C ARG A 53 -10.31 -1.94 -7.41
N GLU A 54 -11.09 -1.49 -8.39
CA GLU A 54 -10.74 -1.67 -9.81
C GLU A 54 -9.46 -0.90 -10.17
N ASP A 55 -9.30 0.32 -9.63
CA ASP A 55 -8.13 1.16 -9.87
C ASP A 55 -6.88 0.55 -9.22
N VAL A 56 -7.00 -0.02 -8.01
CA VAL A 56 -5.91 -0.74 -7.32
C VAL A 56 -5.46 -1.97 -8.11
N ILE A 57 -6.41 -2.77 -8.61
CA ILE A 57 -6.10 -3.96 -9.41
C ILE A 57 -5.35 -3.57 -10.69
N ARG A 58 -5.79 -2.50 -11.37
CA ARG A 58 -5.13 -1.99 -12.57
C ARG A 58 -3.69 -1.54 -12.25
N ALA A 59 -3.51 -0.72 -11.22
CA ALA A 59 -2.19 -0.20 -10.84
C ALA A 59 -1.21 -1.33 -10.44
N LEU A 60 -1.67 -2.33 -9.67
CA LEU A 60 -0.83 -3.47 -9.30
C LEU A 60 -0.40 -4.31 -10.52
N LYS A 61 -1.28 -4.48 -11.51
CA LYS A 61 -0.92 -5.19 -12.75
C LYS A 61 0.12 -4.41 -13.55
N GLU A 62 -0.08 -3.11 -13.73
CA GLU A 62 0.87 -2.24 -14.45
C GLU A 62 2.26 -2.24 -13.77
N MET A 63 2.29 -2.17 -12.44
CA MET A 63 3.53 -2.25 -11.65
C MET A 63 4.25 -3.59 -11.86
N LEU A 64 3.53 -4.71 -11.78
CA LEU A 64 4.10 -6.04 -12.02
C LEU A 64 4.64 -6.18 -13.44
N GLU A 65 3.89 -5.72 -14.46
CA GLU A 65 4.34 -5.73 -15.86
C GLU A 65 5.60 -4.88 -16.07
N ALA A 66 5.71 -3.73 -15.42
CA ALA A 66 6.89 -2.87 -15.49
C ALA A 66 8.13 -3.54 -14.87
N TRP A 67 7.96 -4.17 -13.71
CA TRP A 67 9.02 -4.92 -13.04
C TRP A 67 9.49 -6.11 -13.88
N GLU A 68 8.57 -6.88 -14.47
CA GLU A 68 8.89 -7.99 -15.37
C GLU A 68 9.69 -7.54 -16.61
N ARG A 69 9.53 -6.27 -17.03
CA ARG A 69 10.24 -5.66 -18.15
C ARG A 69 11.54 -4.95 -17.76
N ASN A 70 11.99 -5.08 -16.51
CA ASN A 70 13.15 -4.35 -15.97
C ASN A 70 13.04 -2.82 -16.14
N MET A 71 11.84 -2.25 -16.08
CA MET A 71 11.63 -0.80 -16.00
C MET A 71 11.44 -0.43 -14.53
N PRO A 72 12.50 0.04 -13.82
CA PRO A 72 12.38 0.37 -12.41
C PRO A 72 11.46 1.58 -12.20
N ASP A 73 10.74 1.57 -11.08
CA ASP A 73 9.98 2.71 -10.59
C ASP A 73 10.86 3.97 -10.47
N ILE A 74 10.23 5.15 -10.30
CA ILE A 74 10.96 6.40 -10.07
C ILE A 74 11.96 6.18 -8.91
N PRO A 75 13.28 6.30 -9.16
CA PRO A 75 14.26 5.94 -8.15
C PRO A 75 14.19 6.96 -7.00
N ALA A 76 13.65 6.53 -5.86
CA ALA A 76 13.52 7.36 -4.66
C ALA A 76 14.86 7.93 -4.15
N HIS A 77 15.98 7.31 -4.53
CA HIS A 77 17.33 7.74 -4.15
C HIS A 77 18.01 8.68 -5.18
N HIS A 78 17.34 8.99 -6.30
CA HIS A 78 17.91 9.83 -7.37
C HIS A 78 17.20 11.18 -7.54
N VAL A 79 16.17 11.44 -6.73
CA VAL A 79 15.44 12.71 -6.74
C VAL A 79 15.90 13.52 -5.53
N ASN A 80 16.75 14.52 -5.78
CA ASN A 80 17.18 15.53 -4.80
C ASN A 80 16.23 16.73 -4.82
#